data_AF-A0A2S2QAF4-F1
#
_entry.id   AF-A0A2S2QAF4-F1
#
_cell.length_a   1.000
_cell.length_b   1.000
_cell.length_c   1.000
_cell.angle_alpha   90.00
_cell.angle_beta   90.00
_cell.angle_gamma   90.00
#
_symmetry.space_group_name_H-M   'P 1'
#
loop_
_entity.id
_entity.type
_entity.pdbx_description
1 polymer ?
#
loop_
_entity_poly.entity_id
_entity_poly.type
_entity_poly.pdbx_seq_one_letter_code
_entity_poly.pdbx_strand_id
1 'polypeptide(L)'
;MQNHLLQILSLLAMEKPATIHPDDVRNEKVKVLKCIPDVKISDVILGQYIGDQEATEEHKKFGYCDDKTVPSGSKTATFASAVLKINNERWDGVPFILKCGKALNERKAEIRIQYHDVPGDIFGGVLKRNELVIRVQPDEAVYIKMMTKRPGIGFEMEETELDLTYNHRYKNVKLPDAYERLILDVFCGSQMHFVRADELSEAWRIFTPLLHEIELTQPEPALYKYGSRGPEEADELSLAHNFKYYGSYKWVKPHT
;
A
#
# COMPACT_ATOMS: atom_id res chain seq x y z
N MET A 1 9.27 -3.72 -0.58
CA MET A 1 8.47 -3.71 0.67
C MET A 1 9.28 -3.13 1.83
N GLN A 2 10.42 -3.72 2.19
CA GLN A 2 11.28 -3.31 3.33
C GLN A 2 11.64 -1.82 3.37
N ASN A 3 11.81 -1.17 2.22
CA ASN A 3 12.12 0.26 2.12
C ASN A 3 10.84 1.12 1.97
N HIS A 4 10.39 1.39 0.74
CA HIS A 4 9.38 2.40 0.43
C HIS A 4 8.04 2.21 1.18
N LEU A 5 7.53 0.97 1.25
CA LEU A 5 6.26 0.72 1.95
C LEU A 5 6.41 0.84 3.46
N LEU A 6 7.52 0.37 4.04
CA LEU A 6 7.77 0.50 5.46
C LEU A 6 8.02 1.97 5.87
N GLN A 7 8.67 2.76 5.01
CA GLN A 7 8.81 4.20 5.19
C GLN A 7 7.45 4.89 5.23
N ILE A 8 6.57 4.58 4.27
CA ILE A 8 5.19 5.09 4.25
C ILE A 8 4.43 4.67 5.51
N LEU A 9 4.54 3.40 5.92
CA LEU A 9 3.92 2.91 7.15
C LEU A 9 4.41 3.70 8.37
N SER A 10 5.72 3.93 8.50
CA SER A 10 6.28 4.65 9.65
C SER A 10 5.75 6.09 9.75
N LEU A 11 5.56 6.77 8.61
CA LEU A 11 4.98 8.12 8.58
C LEU A 11 3.48 8.11 8.90
N LEU A 12 2.76 7.08 8.45
CA LEU A 12 1.33 6.93 8.72
C LEU A 12 1.05 6.61 10.20
N ALA A 13 1.91 5.79 10.80
CA ALA A 13 1.67 5.22 12.12
C ALA A 13 2.39 5.93 13.27
N MET A 14 3.34 6.83 13.01
CA MET A 14 4.07 7.56 14.06
C MET A 14 3.14 8.39 14.94
N GLU A 15 3.54 8.55 16.20
CA GLU A 15 2.93 9.57 17.05
C GLU A 15 3.28 10.96 16.55
N LYS A 16 2.54 11.96 17.04
CA LYS A 16 2.89 13.36 16.77
C LYS A 16 4.28 13.65 17.36
N PRO A 17 5.26 14.07 16.53
CA PRO A 17 6.59 14.41 17.03
C PRO A 17 6.54 15.68 17.87
N ALA A 18 7.54 15.85 18.75
CA ALA A 18 7.65 17.02 19.61
C ALA A 18 7.74 18.33 18.81
N THR A 19 8.50 18.30 17.71
CA THR A 19 8.62 19.42 16.76
C THR A 19 8.74 18.89 15.33
N ILE A 20 8.91 19.81 14.37
CA ILE A 20 9.28 19.47 12.98
C ILE A 20 10.80 19.35 12.81
N HIS A 21 11.59 19.28 13.88
CA HIS A 21 13.02 19.00 13.78
C HIS A 21 13.24 17.59 13.20
N PRO A 22 14.18 17.39 12.26
CA PRO A 22 14.40 16.10 11.61
C PRO A 22 14.54 14.92 12.56
N ASP A 23 15.25 15.08 13.68
CA ASP A 23 15.40 14.00 14.66
C ASP A 23 14.13 13.69 15.44
N ASP A 24 13.30 14.68 15.75
CA ASP A 24 12.05 14.44 16.48
C ASP A 24 11.08 13.61 15.62
N VAL A 25 11.02 13.91 14.32
CA VAL A 25 10.24 13.13 13.35
C VAL A 25 10.80 11.70 13.22
N ARG A 26 12.12 11.57 13.05
CA ARG A 26 12.77 10.25 12.91
C ARG A 26 12.66 9.41 14.18
N ASN A 27 12.66 10.03 15.35
CA ASN A 27 12.46 9.33 16.62
C ASN A 27 11.10 8.65 16.68
N GLU A 28 10.01 9.33 16.28
CA GLU A 28 8.68 8.71 16.28
C GLU A 28 8.53 7.64 15.19
N LYS A 29 9.18 7.80 14.03
CA LYS A 29 9.25 6.73 13.00
C LYS A 29 9.92 5.47 13.56
N VAL A 30 11.10 5.60 14.17
CA VAL A 30 11.85 4.47 14.74
C VAL A 30 11.09 3.81 15.90
N LYS A 31 10.43 4.61 16.75
CA LYS A 31 9.60 4.11 17.84
C LYS A 31 8.48 3.19 17.33
N VAL A 32 7.83 3.54 16.22
CA VAL A 32 6.85 2.65 15.57
C VAL A 32 7.50 1.35 15.10
N LEU A 33 8.63 1.42 14.40
CA LEU A 33 9.28 0.22 13.87
C LEU A 33 9.68 -0.76 14.99
N LYS A 34 10.12 -0.25 16.15
CA LYS A 34 10.41 -1.05 17.35
C LYS A 34 9.19 -1.80 17.89
N CYS A 35 7.98 -1.31 17.65
CA CYS A 35 6.74 -1.97 18.04
C CYS A 35 6.26 -3.01 17.02
N ILE A 36 6.93 -3.16 15.88
CA ILE A 36 6.57 -4.15 14.86
C ILE A 36 7.35 -5.45 15.15
N PRO A 37 6.65 -6.56 15.47
CA PRO A 37 7.31 -7.86 15.60
C PRO A 37 7.82 -8.35 14.24
N ASP A 38 8.68 -9.35 14.26
CA ASP A 38 9.20 -9.96 13.03
C ASP A 38 8.04 -10.55 12.20
N VAL A 39 8.09 -10.34 10.89
CA VAL A 39 7.05 -10.86 9.97
C VAL A 39 7.21 -12.38 9.85
N LYS A 40 6.09 -13.09 9.98
CA LYS A 40 6.04 -14.55 9.86
C LYS A 40 5.56 -14.95 8.46
N ILE A 41 6.04 -16.09 7.95
CA ILE A 41 5.60 -16.61 6.64
C ILE A 41 4.08 -16.82 6.57
N SER A 42 3.43 -17.14 7.70
CA SER A 42 1.98 -17.33 7.79
C SER A 42 1.16 -16.05 7.53
N ASP A 43 1.78 -14.88 7.69
CA ASP A 43 1.15 -13.57 7.49
C ASP A 43 1.52 -12.98 6.11
N VAL A 44 2.09 -13.80 5.20
CA VAL A 44 2.62 -13.38 3.91
C VAL A 44 2.12 -14.27 2.78
N ILE A 45 1.64 -13.63 1.71
CA ILE A 45 1.41 -14.26 0.42
C ILE A 45 2.49 -13.80 -0.55
N LEU A 46 3.24 -14.75 -1.09
CA LEU A 46 4.20 -14.54 -2.17
C LEU A 46 3.59 -14.97 -3.50
N GLY A 47 3.83 -14.22 -4.55
CA GLY A 47 3.35 -14.57 -5.89
C GLY A 47 4.37 -14.37 -6.99
N GLN A 48 4.17 -15.06 -8.11
CA GLN A 48 4.98 -14.94 -9.31
C GLN A 48 4.08 -14.84 -10.56
N TYR A 49 4.33 -13.86 -11.43
CA TYR A 49 3.46 -13.66 -12.59
C TYR A 49 3.74 -14.68 -13.70
N ILE A 50 2.66 -15.14 -14.33
CA ILE A 50 2.65 -15.93 -15.56
C ILE A 50 2.13 -15.10 -16.73
N GLY A 51 2.50 -15.49 -17.95
CA GLY A 51 2.06 -14.83 -19.16
C GLY A 51 0.55 -14.92 -19.39
N ASP A 52 -0.02 -13.86 -19.97
CA ASP A 52 -1.39 -13.83 -20.47
C ASP A 52 -1.43 -14.17 -21.96
N GLN A 53 -1.75 -15.43 -22.29
CA GLN A 53 -1.83 -15.88 -23.69
C GLN A 53 -2.93 -15.19 -24.51
N GLU A 54 -3.90 -14.57 -23.86
CA GLU A 54 -5.00 -13.83 -24.50
C GLU A 54 -4.66 -12.35 -24.70
N ALA A 55 -3.51 -11.88 -24.19
CA ALA A 55 -3.12 -10.49 -24.30
C ALA A 55 -2.81 -10.10 -25.75
N THR A 56 -3.28 -8.91 -26.12
CA THR A 56 -3.00 -8.30 -27.43
C THR A 56 -1.54 -7.86 -27.57
N GLU A 57 -0.93 -7.41 -26.46
CA GLU A 57 0.45 -6.96 -26.42
C GLU A 57 1.39 -8.13 -26.14
N GLU A 58 2.35 -8.35 -27.05
CA GLU A 58 3.24 -9.51 -27.04
C GLU A 58 4.01 -9.70 -25.73
N HIS A 59 4.52 -8.62 -25.14
CA HIS A 59 5.29 -8.70 -23.89
C HIS A 59 4.45 -9.19 -22.68
N LYS A 60 3.12 -9.07 -22.72
CA LYS A 60 2.23 -9.54 -21.65
C LYS A 60 1.99 -11.06 -21.71
N LYS A 61 2.31 -11.70 -22.84
CA LYS A 61 2.17 -13.14 -23.03
C LYS A 61 3.26 -13.97 -22.34
N PHE A 62 4.30 -13.31 -21.82
CA PHE A 62 5.43 -13.94 -21.16
C PHE A 62 5.37 -13.73 -19.64
N GLY A 63 5.64 -14.80 -18.90
CA GLY A 63 5.78 -14.83 -17.45
C GLY A 63 7.20 -14.48 -16.99
N TYR A 64 7.40 -14.51 -15.67
CA TYR A 64 8.71 -14.20 -15.08
C TYR A 64 9.80 -15.20 -15.51
N CYS A 65 9.46 -16.50 -15.49
CA CYS A 65 10.39 -17.57 -15.88
C CYS A 65 10.62 -17.69 -17.39
N ASP A 66 9.92 -16.91 -18.23
CA ASP A 66 10.15 -16.85 -19.67
C ASP A 66 11.28 -15.86 -20.04
N ASP A 67 11.68 -14.99 -19.11
CA ASP A 67 12.82 -14.09 -19.29
C ASP A 67 14.13 -14.91 -19.27
N LYS A 68 14.90 -14.80 -20.36
CA LYS A 68 16.16 -15.55 -20.55
C LYS A 68 17.23 -15.23 -19.52
N THR A 69 17.11 -14.11 -18.81
CA THR A 69 18.03 -13.71 -17.73
C THR A 69 17.65 -14.31 -16.37
N VAL A 70 16.46 -14.90 -16.26
CA VAL A 70 15.97 -15.54 -15.05
C VAL A 70 16.38 -17.03 -15.05
N PRO A 71 16.94 -17.55 -13.93
CA PRO A 71 17.26 -18.97 -13.83
C PRO A 71 16.02 -19.86 -14.01
N SER A 72 16.17 -20.96 -14.74
CA SER A 72 15.10 -21.96 -14.93
C SER A 72 14.59 -22.47 -13.57
N GLY A 73 13.26 -22.44 -13.36
CA GLY A 73 12.64 -22.89 -12.11
C GLY A 73 12.80 -21.91 -10.94
N SER A 74 13.16 -20.65 -11.20
CA SER A 74 13.23 -19.62 -10.17
C SER A 74 11.91 -19.47 -9.41
N LYS A 75 11.97 -19.52 -8.08
CA LYS A 75 10.83 -19.28 -7.17
C LYS A 75 10.79 -17.85 -6.63
N THR A 76 11.59 -16.94 -7.21
CA THR A 76 11.64 -15.56 -6.77
C THR A 76 10.27 -14.90 -6.92
N ALA A 77 9.76 -14.34 -5.82
CA ALA A 77 8.49 -13.66 -5.81
C ALA A 77 8.55 -12.33 -6.58
N THR A 78 7.59 -12.10 -7.46
CA THR A 78 7.36 -10.82 -8.16
C THR A 78 6.20 -10.03 -7.54
N PHE A 79 5.52 -10.62 -6.57
CA PHE A 79 4.43 -10.07 -5.77
C PHE A 79 4.59 -10.49 -4.31
N ALA A 80 4.25 -9.59 -3.39
CA ALA A 80 4.11 -9.91 -1.98
C ALA A 80 2.96 -9.10 -1.36
N SER A 81 2.15 -9.76 -0.54
CA SER A 81 1.21 -9.16 0.40
C SER A 81 1.56 -9.62 1.80
N ALA A 82 1.83 -8.69 2.72
CA ALA A 82 2.19 -9.00 4.09
C ALA A 82 1.30 -8.23 5.07
N VAL A 83 0.87 -8.88 6.14
CA VAL A 83 0.15 -8.22 7.23
C VAL A 83 1.12 -7.97 8.39
N LEU A 84 1.29 -6.70 8.73
CA LEU A 84 2.07 -6.26 9.89
C LEU A 84 1.12 -5.83 11.00
N LYS A 85 1.61 -5.93 12.24
CA LYS A 85 0.94 -5.41 13.44
C LYS A 85 1.88 -4.46 14.15
N ILE A 86 1.34 -3.43 14.79
CA ILE A 86 2.12 -2.45 15.57
C ILE A 86 1.66 -2.59 17.02
N ASN A 87 2.52 -3.17 17.86
CA ASN A 87 2.20 -3.45 19.26
C ASN A 87 2.40 -2.18 20.11
N ASN A 88 1.47 -1.24 19.98
CA ASN A 88 1.37 -0.06 20.83
C ASN A 88 -0.10 0.30 21.08
N GLU A 89 -0.35 1.25 21.99
CA GLU A 89 -1.71 1.63 22.40
C GLU A 89 -2.58 2.12 21.22
N ARG A 90 -2.02 2.90 20.30
CA ARG A 90 -2.77 3.51 19.19
C ARG A 90 -3.24 2.48 18.17
N TRP A 91 -2.40 1.49 17.87
CA TRP A 91 -2.57 0.58 16.74
C TRP A 91 -2.85 -0.87 17.16
N ASP A 92 -3.11 -1.11 18.45
CA ASP A 92 -3.45 -2.44 18.93
C ASP A 92 -4.66 -3.00 18.18
N GLY A 93 -4.54 -4.25 17.72
CA GLY A 93 -5.54 -4.93 16.90
C GLY A 93 -5.71 -4.43 15.46
N VAL A 94 -5.03 -3.37 15.03
CA VAL A 94 -5.15 -2.82 13.66
C VAL A 94 -4.14 -3.49 12.72
N PRO A 95 -4.59 -4.19 11.66
CA PRO A 95 -3.68 -4.79 10.67
C PRO A 95 -3.19 -3.76 9.66
N PHE A 96 -1.89 -3.81 9.36
CA PHE A 96 -1.26 -3.04 8.29
C PHE A 96 -0.92 -3.95 7.12
N ILE A 97 -1.69 -3.84 6.04
CA ILE A 97 -1.50 -4.68 4.84
C ILE A 97 -0.57 -3.95 3.87
N LEU A 98 0.61 -4.52 3.63
CA LEU A 98 1.57 -4.05 2.64
C LEU A 98 1.47 -4.93 1.41
N LYS A 99 1.02 -4.36 0.28
CA LYS A 99 0.88 -5.07 -1.01
C LYS A 99 1.76 -4.40 -2.06
N CYS A 100 2.62 -5.17 -2.72
CA CYS A 100 3.38 -4.70 -3.88
C CYS A 100 3.64 -5.84 -4.87
N GLY A 101 3.74 -5.51 -6.15
CA GLY A 101 4.14 -6.47 -7.17
C GLY A 101 4.44 -5.85 -8.52
N LYS A 102 4.87 -6.70 -9.45
CA LYS A 102 5.10 -6.37 -10.87
C LYS A 102 4.03 -7.04 -11.73
N ALA A 103 3.92 -6.58 -12.98
CA ALA A 103 2.97 -7.11 -13.95
C ALA A 103 1.51 -7.13 -13.43
N LEU A 104 1.15 -6.10 -12.65
CA LEU A 104 -0.21 -5.92 -12.14
C LEU A 104 -1.06 -5.10 -13.12
N ASN A 105 -2.36 -5.01 -12.85
CA ASN A 105 -3.36 -4.31 -13.66
C ASN A 105 -3.09 -2.82 -13.86
N GLU A 106 -2.36 -2.18 -12.95
CA GLU A 106 -2.09 -0.74 -12.99
C GLU A 106 -0.77 -0.38 -12.28
N ARG A 107 -0.17 0.75 -12.68
CA ARG A 107 0.91 1.39 -11.93
C ARG A 107 0.28 2.28 -10.85
N LYS A 108 0.46 1.95 -9.57
CA LYS A 108 -0.09 2.75 -8.47
C LYS A 108 0.75 2.63 -7.19
N ALA A 109 0.93 3.74 -6.50
CA ALA A 109 1.38 3.80 -5.11
C ALA A 109 0.35 4.60 -4.31
N GLU A 110 -0.22 3.99 -3.29
CA GLU A 110 -1.38 4.53 -2.58
C GLU A 110 -1.38 4.06 -1.12
N ILE A 111 -1.89 4.92 -0.25
CA ILE A 111 -2.22 4.62 1.14
C ILE A 111 -3.74 4.60 1.24
N ARG A 112 -4.29 3.58 1.88
CA ARG A 112 -5.73 3.45 2.14
C ARG A 112 -5.97 3.17 3.60
N ILE A 113 -6.74 4.04 4.25
CA ILE A 113 -7.23 3.87 5.62
C ILE A 113 -8.71 3.54 5.52
N GLN A 114 -9.08 2.29 5.81
CA GLN A 114 -10.47 1.86 5.85
C GLN A 114 -10.99 1.95 7.29
N TYR A 115 -12.02 2.78 7.51
CA TYR A 115 -12.61 2.97 8.83
C TYR A 115 -13.50 1.79 9.21
N HIS A 116 -13.81 1.64 10.50
CA HIS A 116 -14.79 0.65 10.96
C HIS A 116 -16.20 0.96 10.43
N ASP A 117 -17.05 -0.06 10.45
CA ASP A 117 -18.48 0.09 10.18
C ASP A 117 -19.10 1.05 11.22
N VAL A 118 -20.07 1.86 10.82
CA VAL A 118 -20.80 2.75 11.74
C VAL A 118 -21.64 1.90 12.70
N PRO A 119 -21.50 2.06 14.03
CA PRO A 119 -22.30 1.29 14.98
C PRO A 119 -23.78 1.71 14.93
N GLY A 120 -24.69 0.75 15.11
CA GLY A 120 -26.13 1.01 15.13
C GLY A 120 -26.70 1.36 13.76
N ASP A 121 -26.37 0.59 12.73
CA ASP A 121 -26.81 0.84 11.36
C ASP A 121 -28.35 0.88 11.22
N ILE A 122 -28.87 2.03 10.82
CA ILE A 122 -30.30 2.26 10.54
C ILE A 122 -30.64 2.16 9.04
N PHE A 123 -29.65 1.92 8.18
CA PHE A 123 -29.82 1.85 6.73
C PHE A 123 -29.85 0.40 6.20
N GLY A 124 -30.03 -0.59 7.07
CA GLY A 124 -30.31 -1.98 6.65
C GLY A 124 -29.15 -2.71 6.01
N GLY A 125 -27.91 -2.42 6.41
CA GLY A 125 -26.69 -3.10 5.95
C GLY A 125 -26.16 -2.58 4.61
N VAL A 126 -26.75 -1.52 4.05
CA VAL A 126 -26.33 -0.98 2.75
C VAL A 126 -25.07 -0.11 2.86
N LEU A 127 -24.75 0.39 4.06
CA LEU A 127 -23.59 1.25 4.29
C LEU A 127 -22.28 0.51 4.01
N LYS A 128 -21.35 1.22 3.36
CA LYS A 128 -19.99 0.77 3.15
C LYS A 128 -19.06 1.54 4.07
N ARG A 129 -17.92 0.93 4.42
CA ARG A 129 -16.90 1.60 5.22
C ARG A 129 -16.34 2.81 4.49
N ASN A 130 -16.19 3.91 5.22
CA ASN A 130 -15.48 5.07 4.70
C ASN A 130 -14.01 4.70 4.45
N GLU A 131 -13.38 5.39 3.49
CA GLU A 131 -11.96 5.19 3.21
C GLU A 131 -11.29 6.53 2.96
N LEU A 132 -10.21 6.84 3.70
CA LEU A 132 -9.29 7.91 3.31
C LEU A 132 -8.23 7.32 2.40
N VAL A 133 -8.07 7.91 1.22
CA VAL A 133 -7.13 7.45 0.22
C VAL A 133 -6.16 8.57 -0.15
N ILE A 134 -4.87 8.26 -0.07
CA ILE A 134 -3.77 9.15 -0.47
C ILE A 134 -3.03 8.45 -1.60
N ARG A 135 -3.26 8.88 -2.83
CA ARG A 135 -2.57 8.37 -4.01
C ARG A 135 -1.30 9.18 -4.23
N VAL A 136 -0.16 8.51 -4.04
CA VAL A 136 1.18 9.09 -4.19
C VAL A 136 1.57 9.20 -5.65
N GLN A 137 1.22 8.21 -6.47
CA GLN A 137 1.41 8.27 -7.93
C GLN A 137 0.65 7.13 -8.62
N PRO A 138 0.30 7.27 -9.91
CA PRO A 138 0.25 8.52 -10.69
C PRO A 138 -0.93 9.39 -10.26
N ASP A 139 -1.03 10.60 -10.82
CA ASP A 139 -2.11 11.56 -10.59
C ASP A 139 -2.35 11.79 -9.09
N GLU A 140 -1.40 12.48 -8.45
CA GLU A 140 -1.39 12.77 -7.02
C GLU A 140 -2.76 13.27 -6.56
N ALA A 141 -3.34 12.57 -5.58
CA ALA A 141 -4.67 12.90 -5.10
C ALA A 141 -4.87 12.47 -3.64
N VAL A 142 -5.74 13.20 -2.96
CA VAL A 142 -6.27 12.82 -1.66
C VAL A 142 -7.79 12.84 -1.76
N TYR A 143 -8.44 11.73 -1.42
CA TYR A 143 -9.90 11.67 -1.44
C TYR A 143 -10.44 10.82 -0.30
N ILE A 144 -11.64 11.16 0.16
CA ILE A 144 -12.36 10.41 1.18
C ILE A 144 -13.58 9.81 0.51
N LYS A 145 -13.65 8.47 0.47
CA LYS A 145 -14.87 7.75 0.13
C LYS A 145 -15.81 7.76 1.32
N MET A 146 -17.07 8.11 1.06
CA MET A 146 -18.10 8.19 2.08
C MET A 146 -19.47 7.88 1.52
N MET A 147 -20.44 7.67 2.41
CA MET A 147 -21.83 7.47 2.04
C MET A 147 -22.55 8.83 1.94
N THR A 148 -23.31 9.05 0.88
CA THR A 148 -24.21 10.19 0.72
C THR A 148 -25.63 9.73 0.40
N LYS A 149 -26.61 10.60 0.61
CA LYS A 149 -27.96 10.38 0.08
C LYS A 149 -27.88 10.46 -1.45
N ARG A 150 -28.37 9.43 -2.13
CA ARG A 150 -28.52 9.42 -3.59
C ARG A 150 -29.27 10.67 -4.04
N PRO A 151 -28.69 11.47 -4.96
CA PRO A 151 -29.39 12.61 -5.54
C PRO A 151 -30.73 12.18 -6.16
N GLY A 152 -31.82 12.82 -5.76
CA GLY A 152 -33.18 12.47 -6.19
C GLY A 152 -34.21 12.46 -5.06
N ILE A 153 -35.37 11.88 -5.35
CA ILE A 153 -36.59 11.92 -4.52
C ILE A 153 -36.61 10.79 -3.44
N GLY A 154 -35.66 9.85 -3.46
CA GLY A 154 -35.56 8.75 -2.47
C GLY A 154 -34.71 9.07 -1.24
N PHE A 155 -34.59 8.11 -0.32
CA PHE A 155 -33.71 8.14 0.86
C PHE A 155 -32.58 7.09 0.78
N GLU A 156 -32.33 6.57 -0.41
CA GLU A 156 -31.29 5.57 -0.64
C GLU A 156 -29.90 6.17 -0.43
N MET A 157 -28.99 5.38 0.12
CA MET A 157 -27.60 5.76 0.32
C MET A 157 -26.74 5.20 -0.81
N GLU A 158 -25.72 5.95 -1.23
CA GLU A 158 -24.72 5.51 -2.19
C GLU A 158 -23.31 5.99 -1.82
N GLU A 159 -22.29 5.28 -2.30
CA GLU A 159 -20.89 5.69 -2.14
C GLU A 159 -20.58 6.89 -3.05
N THR A 160 -19.91 7.89 -2.50
CA THR A 160 -19.36 9.06 -3.21
C THR A 160 -18.00 9.45 -2.61
N GLU A 161 -17.41 10.55 -3.06
CA GLU A 161 -16.13 11.03 -2.59
C GLU A 161 -16.05 12.56 -2.42
N LEU A 162 -15.21 12.98 -1.48
CA LEU A 162 -14.63 14.33 -1.44
C LEU A 162 -13.22 14.25 -2.01
N ASP A 163 -12.95 14.91 -3.13
CA ASP A 163 -11.71 14.76 -3.91
C ASP A 163 -10.84 16.03 -3.94
N LEU A 164 -9.53 15.81 -3.79
CA LEU A 164 -8.47 16.77 -4.11
C LEU A 164 -7.47 16.11 -5.07
N THR A 165 -7.69 16.28 -6.37
CA THR A 165 -6.73 15.90 -7.41
C THR A 165 -5.78 17.06 -7.74
N TYR A 166 -4.46 16.84 -7.57
CA TYR A 166 -3.44 17.90 -7.67
C TYR A 166 -3.37 18.52 -9.06
N ASN A 167 -3.35 17.68 -10.10
CA ASN A 167 -3.31 18.15 -11.50
C ASN A 167 -4.51 19.02 -11.87
N HIS A 168 -5.66 18.85 -11.22
CA HIS A 168 -6.83 19.69 -11.42
C HIS A 168 -6.77 20.97 -10.57
N ARG A 169 -6.41 20.84 -9.28
CA ARG A 169 -6.44 21.95 -8.32
C ARG A 169 -5.26 22.92 -8.43
N TYR A 170 -4.11 22.43 -8.88
CA TYR A 170 -2.82 23.13 -8.92
C TYR A 170 -2.20 23.08 -10.33
N LYS A 171 -3.01 23.34 -11.38
CA LYS A 171 -2.64 23.21 -12.82
C LYS A 171 -1.29 23.81 -13.23
N ASN A 172 -0.83 24.86 -12.55
CA ASN A 172 0.40 25.59 -12.89
C ASN A 172 1.55 25.37 -11.90
N VAL A 173 1.46 24.38 -11.01
CA VAL A 173 2.50 24.06 -10.04
C VAL A 173 3.31 22.87 -10.57
N LYS A 174 4.60 23.08 -10.83
CA LYS A 174 5.53 21.96 -11.07
C LYS A 174 5.79 21.28 -9.73
N LEU A 175 5.39 20.01 -9.62
CA LEU A 175 5.86 19.15 -8.54
C LEU A 175 7.32 18.77 -8.84
N PRO A 176 8.28 19.07 -7.94
CA PRO A 176 9.67 18.68 -8.16
C PRO A 176 9.80 17.15 -8.12
N ASP A 177 10.72 16.62 -8.92
CA ASP A 177 11.08 15.20 -8.79
C ASP A 177 11.65 14.89 -7.40
N ALA A 178 11.53 13.63 -6.97
CA ALA A 178 12.05 13.18 -5.68
C ALA A 178 13.55 13.51 -5.51
N TYR A 179 14.37 13.36 -6.57
CA TYR A 179 15.79 13.69 -6.49
C TYR A 179 16.07 15.19 -6.46
N GLU A 180 15.27 16.02 -7.15
CA GLU A 180 15.37 17.50 -7.05
C GLU A 180 15.20 17.93 -5.59
N ARG A 181 14.22 17.35 -4.88
CA ARG A 181 13.95 17.66 -3.47
C ARG A 181 15.05 17.12 -2.55
N LEU A 182 15.42 15.85 -2.68
CA LEU A 182 16.37 15.21 -1.77
C LEU A 182 17.76 15.84 -1.87
N ILE A 183 18.24 16.17 -3.08
CA ILE A 183 19.53 16.83 -3.25
C ILE A 183 19.51 18.21 -2.58
N LEU A 184 18.44 18.98 -2.76
CA LEU A 184 18.29 20.28 -2.09
C LEU A 184 18.30 20.14 -0.56
N ASP A 185 17.62 19.14 -0.01
CA ASP A 185 17.61 18.89 1.43
C ASP A 185 19.02 18.64 1.99
N VAL A 186 19.92 17.98 1.23
CA VAL A 186 21.35 17.83 1.61
C VAL A 186 22.05 19.18 1.71
N PHE A 187 21.88 20.07 0.72
CA PHE A 187 22.48 21.41 0.75
C PHE A 187 21.93 22.26 1.90
N CYS A 188 20.66 22.07 2.26
CA CYS A 188 20.03 22.75 3.38
C CYS A 188 20.33 22.11 4.75
N GLY A 189 21.08 20.99 4.80
CA GLY A 189 21.36 20.25 6.04
C GLY A 189 20.12 19.57 6.65
N SER A 190 19.04 19.39 5.89
CA SER A 190 17.82 18.73 6.36
C SER A 190 17.92 17.23 6.16
N GLN A 191 17.85 16.48 7.26
CA GLN A 191 17.89 15.02 7.22
C GLN A 191 16.51 14.35 7.36
N MET A 192 15.43 15.12 7.32
CA MET A 192 14.08 14.63 7.65
C MET A 192 13.61 13.50 6.71
N HIS A 193 13.97 13.58 5.43
CA HIS A 193 13.57 12.62 4.41
C HIS A 193 14.59 11.50 4.16
N PHE A 194 15.64 11.42 5.00
CA PHE A 194 16.70 10.42 4.88
C PHE A 194 16.57 9.36 5.97
N VAL A 195 16.82 8.11 5.58
CA VAL A 195 16.79 6.96 6.49
C VAL A 195 17.94 7.06 7.48
N ARG A 196 17.64 6.99 8.78
CA ARG A 196 18.66 6.96 9.85
C ARG A 196 19.16 5.53 10.09
N ALA A 197 20.35 5.37 10.66
CA ALA A 197 20.97 4.06 10.84
C ALA A 197 20.13 3.09 11.70
N ASP A 198 19.53 3.58 12.78
CA ASP A 198 18.61 2.82 13.65
C ASP A 198 17.30 2.47 12.93
N GLU A 199 16.78 3.38 12.10
CA GLU A 199 15.62 3.12 11.24
C GLU A 199 15.89 1.98 10.25
N LEU A 200 17.06 1.97 9.63
CA LEU A 200 17.47 0.90 8.73
C LEU A 200 17.64 -0.43 9.47
N SER A 201 18.20 -0.41 10.68
CA SER A 201 18.37 -1.59 11.52
C SER A 201 17.02 -2.24 11.87
N GLU A 202 16.03 -1.46 12.30
CA GLU A 202 14.70 -1.98 12.60
C GLU A 202 14.00 -2.50 11.34
N ALA A 203 14.15 -1.82 10.21
CA ALA A 203 13.60 -2.28 8.94
C ALA A 203 14.14 -3.65 8.53
N TRP A 204 15.44 -3.91 8.75
CA TRP A 204 16.02 -5.24 8.52
C TRP A 204 15.58 -6.25 9.58
N ARG A 205 15.56 -5.90 10.87
CA ARG A 205 15.09 -6.78 11.95
C ARG A 205 13.71 -7.37 11.63
N ILE A 206 12.77 -6.53 11.19
CA ILE A 206 11.38 -6.92 10.90
C ILE A 206 11.29 -7.99 9.80
N PHE A 207 12.13 -7.93 8.76
CA PHE A 207 12.01 -8.77 7.56
C PHE A 207 13.07 -9.86 7.42
N THR A 208 14.24 -9.74 8.07
CA THR A 208 15.35 -10.69 7.91
C THR A 208 14.96 -12.13 8.25
N PRO A 209 14.24 -12.43 9.35
CA PRO A 209 13.83 -13.81 9.64
C PRO A 209 12.98 -14.43 8.52
N LEU A 210 12.01 -13.68 8.00
CA LEU A 210 11.18 -14.08 6.85
C LEU A 210 12.04 -14.36 5.61
N LEU A 211 12.98 -13.45 5.29
CA LEU A 211 13.83 -13.59 4.10
C LEU A 211 14.70 -14.85 4.20
N HIS A 212 15.30 -15.11 5.36
CA HIS A 212 16.06 -16.34 5.59
C HIS A 212 15.18 -17.59 5.48
N GLU A 213 13.95 -17.54 5.99
CA GLU A 213 12.99 -18.66 5.86
C GLU A 213 12.61 -18.92 4.40
N ILE A 214 12.38 -17.86 3.61
CA ILE A 214 12.11 -17.98 2.16
C ILE A 214 13.31 -18.58 1.43
N GLU A 215 14.53 -18.14 1.74
CA GLU A 215 15.75 -18.68 1.14
C GLU A 215 15.96 -20.16 1.49
N LEU A 216 15.68 -20.56 2.73
CA LEU A 216 15.86 -21.92 3.22
C LEU A 216 14.79 -22.88 2.67
N THR A 217 13.53 -22.47 2.72
CA THR A 217 12.38 -23.35 2.41
C THR A 217 11.99 -23.31 0.94
N GLN A 218 12.35 -22.24 0.22
CA GLN A 218 12.02 -22.01 -1.18
C GLN A 218 10.55 -22.33 -1.50
N PRO A 219 9.60 -21.64 -0.83
CA PRO A 219 8.18 -21.93 -1.00
C PRO A 219 7.75 -21.66 -2.45
N GLU A 220 6.80 -22.44 -2.96
CA GLU A 220 6.22 -22.17 -4.28
C GLU A 220 5.39 -20.88 -4.22
N PRO A 221 5.69 -19.87 -5.06
CA PRO A 221 4.89 -18.65 -5.09
C PRO A 221 3.53 -18.90 -5.76
N ALA A 222 2.49 -18.25 -5.26
CA ALA A 222 1.17 -18.29 -5.88
C ALA A 222 1.22 -17.65 -7.28
N LEU A 223 0.75 -18.38 -8.29
CA LEU A 223 0.82 -17.91 -9.67
C LEU A 223 -0.30 -16.90 -9.94
N TYR A 224 0.02 -15.82 -10.64
CA TYR A 224 -0.98 -14.84 -11.05
C TYR A 224 -0.78 -14.38 -12.49
N LYS A 225 -1.89 -14.17 -13.19
CA LYS A 225 -1.88 -13.75 -14.60
C LYS A 225 -1.31 -12.34 -14.75
N TYR A 226 -0.47 -12.10 -15.76
CA TYR A 226 0.01 -10.76 -16.11
C TYR A 226 -1.18 -9.80 -16.28
N GLY A 227 -1.13 -8.64 -15.62
CA GLY A 227 -2.19 -7.65 -15.67
C GLY A 227 -3.34 -7.91 -14.71
N SER A 228 -3.28 -8.95 -13.88
CA SER A 228 -4.24 -9.17 -12.79
C SER A 228 -3.95 -8.27 -11.58
N ARG A 229 -4.77 -8.37 -10.52
CA ARG A 229 -4.56 -7.67 -9.23
C ARG A 229 -3.60 -8.42 -8.28
N GLY A 230 -2.95 -9.47 -8.75
CA GLY A 230 -2.14 -10.41 -7.97
C GLY A 230 -2.87 -11.75 -7.74
N PRO A 231 -2.32 -12.61 -6.88
CA PRO A 231 -2.94 -13.87 -6.47
C PRO A 231 -4.24 -13.67 -5.69
N GLU A 232 -5.18 -14.61 -5.77
CA GLU A 232 -6.47 -14.56 -5.06
C GLU A 232 -6.27 -14.68 -3.55
N GLU A 233 -5.28 -15.47 -3.12
CA GLU A 233 -4.89 -15.68 -1.73
C GLU A 233 -4.50 -14.36 -1.03
N ALA A 234 -4.02 -13.36 -1.78
CA ALA A 234 -3.72 -12.05 -1.23
C ALA A 234 -4.98 -11.25 -0.87
N ASP A 235 -6.06 -11.43 -1.63
CA ASP A 235 -7.36 -10.83 -1.34
C ASP A 235 -8.05 -11.57 -0.20
N GLU A 236 -7.90 -12.90 -0.11
CA GLU A 236 -8.33 -13.71 1.05
C GLU A 236 -7.60 -13.32 2.34
N LEU A 237 -6.28 -13.14 2.31
CA LEU A 237 -5.49 -12.65 3.44
C LEU A 237 -6.02 -11.29 3.91
N SER A 238 -6.28 -10.38 2.96
CA SER A 238 -6.82 -9.05 3.27
C SER A 238 -8.19 -9.15 3.95
N LEU A 239 -9.07 -10.00 3.43
CA LEU A 239 -10.41 -10.24 3.99
C LEU A 239 -10.34 -10.84 5.40
N ALA A 240 -9.46 -11.82 5.62
CA ALA A 240 -9.22 -12.44 6.93
C ALA A 240 -8.75 -11.40 7.97
N HIS A 241 -8.05 -10.37 7.53
CA HIS A 241 -7.65 -9.22 8.34
C HIS A 241 -8.65 -8.05 8.27
N ASN A 242 -9.93 -8.34 8.02
CA ASN A 242 -11.04 -7.40 8.12
C ASN A 242 -10.93 -6.21 7.14
N PHE A 243 -10.19 -6.33 6.04
CA PHE A 243 -10.30 -5.41 4.92
C PHE A 243 -11.47 -5.83 4.03
N LYS A 244 -12.47 -4.94 3.85
CA LYS A 244 -13.67 -5.23 3.05
C LYS A 244 -13.56 -4.57 1.67
N TYR A 245 -13.57 -5.36 0.60
CA TYR A 245 -13.70 -4.85 -0.76
C TYR A 245 -15.14 -5.02 -1.26
N TYR A 246 -15.81 -3.92 -1.60
CA TYR A 246 -17.23 -3.95 -1.99
C TYR A 246 -17.48 -3.98 -3.51
N GLY A 247 -16.51 -3.53 -4.33
CA GLY A 247 -16.65 -3.46 -5.79
C GLY A 247 -17.76 -2.53 -6.32
N SER A 248 -18.54 -1.89 -5.45
CA SER A 248 -19.68 -1.02 -5.80
C SER A 248 -19.25 0.40 -6.17
N TYR A 249 -18.14 0.88 -5.62
CA TYR A 249 -17.62 2.21 -5.90
C TYR A 249 -17.03 2.32 -7.32
N LYS A 250 -17.52 3.29 -8.10
CA LYS A 250 -17.00 3.64 -9.41
C LYS A 250 -16.62 5.10 -9.43
N TRP A 251 -15.32 5.39 -9.42
CA TRP A 251 -14.85 6.75 -9.64
C TRP A 251 -14.92 7.10 -11.12
N VAL A 252 -15.54 8.23 -11.43
CA VAL A 252 -15.57 8.80 -12.78
C VAL A 252 -14.80 10.10 -12.74
N LYS A 253 -13.74 10.21 -13.55
CA LYS A 253 -12.92 11.42 -13.62
C LYS A 253 -13.83 12.62 -13.96
N PRO A 254 -13.94 13.63 -13.08
CA PRO A 254 -14.74 14.81 -13.36
C PRO A 254 -14.26 15.45 -14.66
N HIS A 255 -15.17 15.68 -15.60
CA HIS A 255 -14.84 16.38 -16.83
C HIS A 255 -14.69 17.86 -16.50
N THR A 256 -13.47 18.37 -16.58
CA THR A 256 -13.17 19.79 -16.41
C THR A 256 -12.11 20.23 -17.38
#